data_AF-A0A816TRC3-F1
#
_entry.id   AF-A0A816TRC3-F1
#
_cell.length_a   1.000
_cell.length_b   1.000
_cell.length_c   1.000
_cell.angle_alpha   90.00
_cell.angle_beta   90.00
_cell.angle_gamma   90.00
#
_symmetry.space_group_name_H-M   'P 1'
#
loop_
_entity.id
_entity.type
_entity.pdbx_description
1 polymer ?
#
loop_
_entity_poly.entity_id
_entity_poly.type
_entity_poly.pdbx_seq_one_letter_code
_entity_poly.pdbx_strand_id
1 'polypeptide(L)'
;MTDLVDEVQLRTAEEAKTVSAFKSDVENLYQYRDELFKPNATLRESSKNRYKLIRTRLDQILSNYNEIEEQIRDPCQRALFSYWKGRAFNIFPEYDKRATDYLSKAALLQPSNVLTLNELGESYAKNGEFEMAANCFKNANSKEKNRFVLRNLSIVTRQLASKVTDRTERNRMIEESIQYAKQAVEIDVKDGASWYTLANSYVCFYFMVENHPKNLKQAFSAYNLALKDAKSENDGDLHYSRGVALQYHEDYAEALTSYECALELDSENEDARNNQDQLLSYLRTIADLIACKGRIKPKKFKTLISVLNEAPTLNNNIVPLEFLHTGENENVTYRGTVVASLGVQDVKLMFILADTEERCVLVTVYYIDISTSVSLGDIIEISKPVYRLMNIEWRKEKFSISSLRVDSPKNLKINGKDWPMNTYAPPAISLKVKF
;
A
#
# COMPACT_ATOMS: atom_id res chain seq x y z
N MET A 1 33.07 21.59 49.75
CA MET A 1 33.09 21.59 48.26
C MET A 1 33.08 20.16 47.74
N THR A 2 33.90 19.26 48.30
CA THR A 2 33.88 17.80 48.04
C THR A 2 32.53 17.15 48.37
N ASP A 3 31.96 17.39 49.55
CA ASP A 3 30.66 16.77 49.94
C ASP A 3 29.48 17.18 49.03
N LEU A 4 29.48 18.41 48.52
CA LEU A 4 28.44 18.91 47.61
C LEU A 4 28.58 18.29 46.20
N VAL A 5 29.81 17.98 45.78
CA VAL A 5 30.09 17.31 44.50
C VAL A 5 29.68 15.85 44.60
N ASP A 6 29.97 15.20 45.73
CA ASP A 6 29.59 13.80 45.99
C ASP A 6 28.06 13.64 46.06
N GLU A 7 27.34 14.58 46.69
CA GLU A 7 25.86 14.57 46.76
C GLU A 7 25.19 14.80 45.39
N VAL A 8 25.74 15.71 44.57
CA VAL A 8 25.25 15.93 43.20
C VAL A 8 25.49 14.69 42.33
N GLN A 9 26.66 14.07 42.43
CA GLN A 9 26.98 12.85 41.69
C GLN A 9 26.10 11.66 42.11
N LEU A 10 25.84 11.50 43.41
CA LEU A 10 24.93 10.47 43.93
C LEU A 10 23.50 10.66 43.41
N ARG A 11 22.99 11.90 43.43
CA ARG A 11 21.65 12.22 42.90
C ARG A 11 21.56 11.95 41.40
N THR A 12 22.55 12.39 40.62
CA THR A 12 22.56 12.13 39.17
C THR A 12 22.61 10.63 38.87
N ALA A 13 23.30 9.83 39.68
CA ALA A 13 23.31 8.37 39.54
C ALA A 13 21.94 7.74 39.86
N GLU A 14 21.23 8.25 40.88
CA GLU A 14 19.89 7.78 41.24
C GLU A 14 18.84 8.16 40.18
N GLU A 15 18.90 9.39 39.65
CA GLU A 15 18.07 9.84 38.52
C GLU A 15 18.32 8.95 37.29
N ALA A 16 19.59 8.67 36.96
CA ALA A 16 19.95 7.81 35.83
C ALA A 16 19.43 6.38 35.99
N LYS A 17 19.48 5.81 37.20
CA LYS A 17 18.94 4.48 37.49
C LYS A 17 17.43 4.45 37.27
N THR A 18 16.72 5.49 37.72
CA THR A 18 15.27 5.60 37.59
C THR A 18 14.83 5.76 36.14
N VAL A 19 15.49 6.63 35.37
CA VAL A 19 15.23 6.80 33.93
C VAL A 19 15.56 5.53 33.15
N SER A 20 16.61 4.80 33.54
CA SER A 20 16.96 3.51 32.95
C SER A 20 15.89 2.44 33.19
N ALA A 21 15.30 2.40 34.40
CA ALA A 21 14.18 1.52 34.69
C ALA A 21 12.96 1.86 33.82
N PHE A 22 12.62 3.15 33.70
CA PHE A 22 11.50 3.59 32.86
C PHE A 22 11.71 3.22 31.38
N LYS A 23 12.93 3.42 30.87
CA LYS A 23 13.33 2.95 29.54
C LYS A 23 13.01 1.46 29.36
N SER A 24 13.46 0.62 30.30
CA SER A 24 13.26 -0.83 30.20
C SER A 24 11.78 -1.20 30.20
N ASP A 25 10.95 -0.53 31.00
CA ASP A 25 9.51 -0.76 31.02
C ASP A 25 8.84 -0.39 29.70
N VAL A 26 9.23 0.74 29.09
CA VAL A 26 8.73 1.15 27.77
C VAL A 26 9.21 0.18 26.67
N GLU A 27 10.46 -0.27 26.70
CA GLU A 27 10.96 -1.27 25.75
C GLU A 27 10.19 -2.59 25.87
N ASN A 28 9.94 -3.05 27.11
CA ASN A 28 9.12 -4.23 27.38
C ASN A 28 7.67 -4.06 26.92
N LEU A 29 7.11 -2.84 26.98
CA LEU A 29 5.78 -2.54 26.45
C LEU A 29 5.73 -2.69 24.92
N TYR A 30 6.75 -2.21 24.20
CA TYR A 30 6.85 -2.39 22.76
C TYR A 30 7.06 -3.86 22.37
N GLN A 31 7.88 -4.60 23.11
CA GLN A 31 8.02 -6.05 22.91
C GLN A 31 6.70 -6.78 23.13
N TYR A 32 5.98 -6.44 24.21
CA TYR A 32 4.66 -6.99 24.51
C TYR A 32 3.66 -6.71 23.39
N ARG A 33 3.64 -5.47 22.87
CA ARG A 33 2.85 -5.13 21.68
C ARG A 33 3.23 -6.05 20.52
N ASP A 34 4.50 -6.09 20.13
CA ASP A 34 4.95 -6.86 18.97
C ASP A 34 4.64 -8.38 19.13
N GLU A 35 4.64 -8.92 20.35
CA GLU A 35 4.24 -10.30 20.65
C GLU A 35 2.74 -10.55 20.50
N LEU A 36 1.88 -9.60 20.88
CA LEU A 36 0.41 -9.72 20.73
C LEU A 36 -0.04 -9.78 19.26
N PHE A 37 0.77 -9.28 18.33
CA PHE A 37 0.45 -9.27 16.90
C PHE A 37 1.10 -10.42 16.11
N LYS A 38 1.74 -11.39 16.78
CA LYS A 38 2.23 -12.61 16.12
C LYS A 38 1.06 -13.57 15.78
N PRO A 39 1.10 -14.30 14.65
CA PRO A 39 0.03 -15.24 14.23
C PRO A 39 -0.28 -16.33 15.25
N ASN A 40 0.73 -16.78 15.99
CA ASN A 40 0.63 -17.82 17.01
C ASN A 40 0.47 -17.26 18.43
N ALA A 41 0.11 -15.98 18.58
CA ALA A 41 -0.20 -15.44 19.90
C ALA A 41 -1.29 -16.31 20.54
N THR A 42 -1.08 -16.72 21.79
CA THR A 42 -1.97 -17.58 22.57
C THR A 42 -3.40 -17.04 22.65
N LEU A 43 -3.55 -15.75 22.39
CA LEU A 43 -4.78 -15.00 22.36
C LEU A 43 -5.18 -14.75 20.90
N ARG A 44 -6.10 -15.56 20.36
CA ARG A 44 -6.88 -15.23 19.14
C ARG A 44 -7.89 -14.12 19.45
N GLU A 45 -7.41 -13.02 20.02
CA GLU A 45 -8.21 -11.88 20.38
C GLU A 45 -8.27 -10.87 19.24
N SER A 46 -9.38 -10.14 19.13
CA SER A 46 -9.51 -9.05 18.16
C SER A 46 -8.45 -7.97 18.40
N SER A 47 -8.08 -7.23 17.35
CA SER A 47 -7.14 -6.09 17.43
C SER A 47 -7.55 -5.07 18.50
N LYS A 48 -8.84 -4.80 18.66
CA LYS A 48 -9.38 -3.92 19.70
C LYS A 48 -9.02 -4.39 21.11
N ASN A 49 -9.13 -5.68 21.39
CA ASN A 49 -8.76 -6.24 22.69
C ASN A 49 -7.25 -6.13 22.94
N ARG A 50 -6.43 -6.40 21.91
CA ARG A 50 -4.97 -6.24 21.99
C ARG A 50 -4.56 -4.81 22.33
N TYR A 51 -5.13 -3.81 21.65
CA TYR A 51 -4.87 -2.40 21.98
C TYR A 51 -5.37 -1.99 23.36
N LYS A 52 -6.48 -2.57 23.83
CA LYS A 52 -6.94 -2.38 25.23
C LYS A 52 -5.92 -2.93 26.23
N LEU A 53 -5.36 -4.11 26.00
CA LEU A 53 -4.32 -4.69 26.86
C LEU A 53 -3.05 -3.82 26.89
N ILE A 54 -2.62 -3.33 25.73
CA ILE A 54 -1.47 -2.42 25.62
C ILE A 54 -1.74 -1.13 26.40
N ARG A 55 -2.95 -0.57 26.28
CA ARG A 55 -3.36 0.64 27.01
C ARG A 55 -3.34 0.43 28.52
N THR A 56 -3.90 -0.68 29.01
CA THR A 56 -3.84 -1.00 30.45
C THR A 56 -2.41 -1.09 30.97
N ARG A 57 -1.51 -1.72 30.22
CA ARG A 57 -0.10 -1.83 30.61
C ARG A 57 0.63 -0.49 30.53
N LEU A 58 0.34 0.33 29.52
CA LEU A 58 0.84 1.70 29.42
C LEU A 58 0.41 2.53 30.64
N ASP A 59 -0.86 2.49 31.01
CA ASP A 59 -1.40 3.26 32.14
C ASP A 59 -0.73 2.82 33.47
N GLN A 60 -0.50 1.52 33.65
CA GLN A 60 0.25 0.97 34.79
C GLN A 60 1.69 1.51 34.82
N ILE A 61 2.42 1.42 33.71
CA ILE A 61 3.79 1.93 33.61
C ILE A 61 3.79 3.43 33.95
N LEU A 62 2.95 4.23 33.31
CA LEU A 62 2.92 5.68 33.54
C LEU A 62 2.58 6.03 34.99
N SER A 63 1.69 5.27 35.65
CA SER A 63 1.36 5.49 37.07
C SER A 63 2.57 5.33 38.00
N ASN A 64 3.50 4.42 37.69
CA ASN A 64 4.72 4.20 38.48
C ASN A 64 5.72 5.37 38.37
N TYR A 65 5.61 6.21 37.34
CA TYR A 65 6.57 7.28 37.05
C TYR A 65 5.98 8.71 37.10
N ASN A 66 4.71 8.87 37.48
CA ASN A 66 4.05 10.17 37.45
C ASN A 66 4.71 11.23 38.37
N GLU A 67 5.07 10.85 39.59
CA GLU A 67 5.68 11.77 40.57
C GLU A 67 7.18 11.99 40.33
N ILE A 68 7.81 11.13 39.55
CA ILE A 68 9.26 11.14 39.31
C ILE A 68 9.65 12.28 38.36
N GLU A 69 8.77 12.68 37.43
CA GLU A 69 9.09 13.70 36.42
C GLU A 69 9.55 15.03 37.04
N GLU A 70 8.92 15.46 38.13
CA GLU A 70 9.23 16.73 38.82
C GLU A 70 10.52 16.65 39.65
N GLN A 71 10.97 15.44 39.96
CA GLN A 71 12.14 15.19 40.81
C GLN A 71 13.45 15.16 40.02
N ILE A 72 13.40 14.88 38.71
CA ILE A 72 14.59 14.80 37.85
C ILE A 72 15.12 16.21 37.59
N ARG A 73 16.32 16.51 38.08
CA ARG A 73 16.96 17.82 37.93
C ARG A 73 17.99 17.84 36.81
N ASP A 74 18.69 16.74 36.56
CA ASP A 74 19.71 16.67 35.52
C ASP A 74 19.10 16.90 34.11
N PRO A 75 19.60 17.85 33.31
CA PRO A 75 19.06 18.14 31.99
C PRO A 75 19.10 16.95 31.02
N CYS A 76 20.13 16.11 31.09
CA CYS A 76 20.25 14.94 30.22
C CYS A 76 19.23 13.86 30.62
N GLN A 77 19.05 13.62 31.92
CA GLN A 77 18.02 12.69 32.42
C GLN A 77 16.61 13.19 32.13
N ARG A 78 16.36 14.52 32.23
CA ARG A 78 15.07 15.12 31.85
C ARG A 78 14.76 14.94 30.36
N ALA A 79 15.76 15.08 29.51
CA ALA A 79 15.62 14.86 28.07
C ALA A 79 15.27 13.39 27.76
N LEU A 80 16.02 12.45 28.36
CA LEU A 80 15.78 11.01 28.22
C LEU A 80 14.40 10.60 28.75
N PHE A 81 14.02 11.08 29.94
CA PHE A 81 12.70 10.79 30.51
C PHE A 81 11.57 11.31 29.59
N SER A 82 11.70 12.56 29.10
CA SER A 82 10.74 13.14 28.17
C SER A 82 10.66 12.34 26.87
N TYR A 83 11.80 11.87 26.34
CA TYR A 83 11.86 11.00 25.17
C TYR A 83 11.09 9.69 25.40
N TRP A 84 11.39 8.97 26.48
CA TRP A 84 10.74 7.69 26.78
C TRP A 84 9.25 7.82 27.07
N LYS A 85 8.83 8.91 27.72
CA LYS A 85 7.40 9.20 27.97
C LYS A 85 6.67 9.54 26.67
N GLY A 86 7.29 10.35 25.82
CA GLY A 86 6.76 10.65 24.49
C GLY A 86 6.64 9.41 23.61
N ARG A 87 7.67 8.56 23.60
CA ARG A 87 7.66 7.25 22.93
C ARG A 87 6.58 6.32 23.47
N ALA A 88 6.39 6.27 24.78
CA ALA A 88 5.32 5.47 25.40
C ALA A 88 3.93 5.90 24.91
N PHE A 89 3.66 7.19 24.78
CA PHE A 89 2.42 7.69 24.18
C PHE A 89 2.34 7.41 22.66
N ASN A 90 3.47 7.38 21.97
CA ASN A 90 3.56 7.11 20.53
C ASN A 90 3.37 5.62 20.15
N ILE A 91 3.04 4.74 21.11
CA ILE A 91 2.93 3.29 20.85
C ILE A 91 1.75 2.91 19.95
N PHE A 92 0.69 3.70 19.95
CA PHE A 92 -0.53 3.44 19.19
C PHE A 92 -0.42 3.97 17.74
N PRO A 93 -1.13 3.37 16.78
CA PRO A 93 -1.21 3.90 15.42
C PRO A 93 -1.85 5.30 15.36
N GLU A 94 -2.85 5.56 16.21
CA GLU A 94 -3.55 6.83 16.26
C GLU A 94 -2.68 7.93 16.88
N TYR A 95 -2.88 9.16 16.43
CA TYR A 95 -2.18 10.33 16.95
C TYR A 95 -2.54 10.61 18.43
N ASP A 96 -1.51 10.81 19.26
CA ASP A 96 -1.63 11.30 20.62
C ASP A 96 -0.79 12.58 20.78
N LYS A 97 -1.45 13.72 21.02
CA LYS A 97 -0.79 15.02 21.20
C LYS A 97 0.27 14.98 22.31
N ARG A 98 0.07 14.18 23.36
CA ARG A 98 1.03 14.07 24.47
C ARG A 98 2.38 13.53 23.98
N ALA A 99 2.38 12.63 22.99
CA ALA A 99 3.61 12.15 22.39
C ALA A 99 4.43 13.32 21.80
N THR A 100 3.80 14.14 20.95
CA THR A 100 4.44 15.33 20.34
C THR A 100 4.93 16.32 21.39
N ASP A 101 4.12 16.62 22.42
CA ASP A 101 4.48 17.58 23.47
C ASP A 101 5.75 17.12 24.21
N TYR A 102 5.84 15.84 24.60
CA TYR A 102 6.99 15.26 25.28
C TYR A 102 8.22 15.09 24.37
N LEU A 103 8.04 14.64 23.13
CA LEU A 103 9.12 14.47 22.16
C LEU A 103 9.71 15.83 21.74
N SER A 104 8.88 16.88 21.63
CA SER A 104 9.33 18.25 21.39
C SER A 104 10.15 18.77 22.57
N LYS A 105 9.71 18.53 23.81
CA LYS A 105 10.50 18.84 25.02
C LYS A 105 11.85 18.13 25.02
N ALA A 106 11.89 16.84 24.65
CA ALA A 106 13.13 16.09 24.53
C ALA A 106 14.05 16.65 23.42
N ALA A 107 13.49 17.02 22.27
CA ALA A 107 14.24 17.59 21.15
C ALA A 107 14.80 18.98 21.48
N LEU A 108 14.09 19.79 22.28
CA LEU A 108 14.59 21.09 22.75
C LEU A 108 15.80 20.92 23.69
N LEU A 109 15.78 19.90 24.57
CA LEU A 109 16.87 19.63 25.50
C LEU A 109 18.08 18.97 24.81
N GLN A 110 17.84 18.15 23.78
CA GLN A 110 18.88 17.48 23.01
C GLN A 110 18.61 17.55 21.49
N PRO A 111 18.90 18.70 20.84
CA PRO A 111 18.53 18.94 19.44
C PRO A 111 19.22 18.04 18.40
N SER A 112 20.33 17.40 18.77
CA SER A 112 21.09 16.49 17.91
C SER A 112 20.75 15.01 18.14
N ASN A 113 19.81 14.68 19.04
CA ASN A 113 19.45 13.30 19.33
C ASN A 113 18.60 12.71 18.19
N VAL A 114 19.20 11.81 17.42
CA VAL A 114 18.61 11.18 16.23
C VAL A 114 17.36 10.36 16.57
N LEU A 115 17.36 9.64 17.69
CA LEU A 115 16.22 8.83 18.12
C LEU A 115 15.02 9.71 18.46
N THR A 116 15.24 10.82 19.17
CA THR A 116 14.20 11.80 19.49
C THR A 116 13.65 12.46 18.23
N LEU A 117 14.51 12.88 17.30
CA LEU A 117 14.06 13.47 16.04
C LEU A 117 13.27 12.48 15.20
N ASN A 118 13.66 11.20 15.18
CA ASN A 118 12.92 10.17 14.48
C ASN A 118 11.51 9.97 15.09
N GLU A 119 11.42 9.71 16.40
CA GLU A 119 10.13 9.52 17.07
C GLU A 119 9.22 10.76 16.98
N LEU A 120 9.79 11.97 17.08
CA LEU A 120 9.04 13.21 16.89
C LEU A 120 8.49 13.34 15.46
N GLY A 121 9.29 12.96 14.46
CA GLY A 121 8.86 12.93 13.08
C GLY A 121 7.72 11.95 12.84
N GLU A 122 7.76 10.75 13.46
CA GLU A 122 6.67 9.77 13.40
C GLU A 122 5.40 10.33 14.04
N SER A 123 5.50 11.01 15.18
CA SER A 123 4.36 11.67 15.84
C SER A 123 3.72 12.75 14.96
N TYR A 124 4.51 13.61 14.32
CA TYR A 124 3.99 14.60 13.35
C TYR A 124 3.32 13.94 12.15
N ALA A 125 3.89 12.84 11.65
CA ALA A 125 3.34 12.13 10.52
C ALA A 125 2.00 11.47 10.84
N LYS A 126 1.83 10.94 12.07
CA LYS A 126 0.52 10.45 12.58
C LYS A 126 -0.53 11.57 12.68
N ASN A 127 -0.10 12.81 12.93
CA ASN A 127 -0.98 13.99 12.88
C ASN A 127 -1.26 14.50 11.45
N GLY A 128 -0.66 13.88 10.42
CA GLY A 128 -0.77 14.33 9.02
C GLY A 128 0.12 15.52 8.65
N GLU A 129 0.98 15.99 9.55
CA GLU A 129 1.91 17.10 9.36
C GLU A 129 3.22 16.61 8.69
N PHE A 130 3.10 16.12 7.46
CA PHE A 130 4.20 15.48 6.73
C PHE A 130 5.39 16.41 6.47
N GLU A 131 5.17 17.71 6.34
CA GLU A 131 6.22 18.72 6.18
C GLU A 131 7.08 18.83 7.45
N MET A 132 6.45 18.84 8.63
CA MET A 132 7.14 18.86 9.91
C MET A 132 7.88 17.54 10.15
N ALA A 133 7.23 16.41 9.85
CA ALA A 133 7.86 15.10 9.92
C ALA A 133 9.11 15.02 9.02
N ALA A 134 9.01 15.48 7.76
CA ALA A 134 10.15 15.51 6.85
C ALA A 134 11.30 16.38 7.37
N ASN A 135 11.03 17.51 8.01
CA ASN A 135 12.07 18.33 8.63
C ASN A 135 12.77 17.60 9.78
N CYS A 136 12.02 16.93 10.65
CA CYS A 136 12.57 16.10 11.72
C CYS A 136 13.48 14.99 11.17
N PHE A 137 13.01 14.24 10.18
CA PHE A 137 13.79 13.14 9.58
C PHE A 137 15.01 13.64 8.79
N LYS A 138 14.91 14.75 8.06
CA LYS A 138 16.07 15.35 7.36
C LYS A 138 17.12 15.82 8.36
N ASN A 139 16.70 16.44 9.47
CA ASN A 139 17.61 16.82 10.53
C ASN A 139 18.28 15.58 11.14
N ALA A 140 17.51 14.55 11.50
CA ALA A 140 18.04 13.29 12.01
C ALA A 140 19.08 12.67 11.07
N ASN A 141 18.77 12.58 9.77
CA ASN A 141 19.64 12.02 8.74
C ASN A 141 20.93 12.82 8.52
N SER A 142 20.89 14.14 8.80
CA SER A 142 22.09 15.00 8.76
C SER A 142 23.06 14.74 9.91
N LYS A 143 22.57 14.18 11.04
CA LYS A 143 23.40 13.84 12.21
C LYS A 143 23.96 12.43 12.09
N GLU A 144 23.09 11.46 11.80
CA GLU A 144 23.47 10.06 11.65
C GLU A 144 22.53 9.36 10.68
N LYS A 145 23.11 8.71 9.67
CA LYS A 145 22.34 7.88 8.74
C LYS A 145 22.01 6.55 9.41
N ASN A 146 20.73 6.23 9.50
CA ASN A 146 20.27 4.92 9.95
C ASN A 146 19.03 4.50 9.15
N ARG A 147 18.76 3.20 9.12
CA ARG A 147 17.67 2.63 8.32
C ARG A 147 16.28 3.13 8.72
N PHE A 148 16.03 3.41 10.01
CA PHE A 148 14.72 3.86 10.49
C PHE A 148 14.38 5.24 9.90
N VAL A 149 15.30 6.19 10.02
CA VAL A 149 15.15 7.55 9.49
C VAL A 149 15.03 7.52 7.96
N LEU A 150 15.83 6.71 7.27
CA LEU A 150 15.78 6.60 5.81
C LEU A 150 14.45 6.01 5.32
N ARG A 151 13.92 4.98 5.99
CA ARG A 151 12.57 4.47 5.69
C ARG A 151 11.55 5.58 5.86
N ASN A 152 11.56 6.26 7.00
CA ASN A 152 10.61 7.34 7.32
C ASN A 152 10.70 8.50 6.31
N LEU A 153 11.91 8.91 5.90
CA LEU A 153 12.13 9.85 4.80
C LEU A 153 11.50 9.38 3.50
N SER A 154 11.70 8.12 3.14
CA SER A 154 11.06 7.54 1.97
C SER A 154 9.53 7.66 2.05
N ILE A 155 8.93 7.37 3.22
CA ILE A 155 7.48 7.43 3.44
C ILE A 155 6.95 8.85 3.31
N VAL A 156 7.49 9.81 4.06
CA VAL A 156 6.99 11.18 4.02
C VAL A 156 7.22 11.83 2.66
N THR A 157 8.31 11.51 1.97
CA THR A 157 8.63 12.11 0.66
C THR A 157 7.59 11.71 -0.38
N ARG A 158 7.20 10.43 -0.44
CA ARG A 158 6.14 9.99 -1.38
C ARG A 158 4.74 10.47 -0.99
N GLN A 159 4.47 10.65 0.31
CA GLN A 159 3.23 11.29 0.77
C GLN A 159 3.15 12.76 0.35
N LEU A 160 4.23 13.53 0.55
CA LEU A 160 4.29 14.92 0.11
C LEU A 160 4.17 15.03 -1.42
N ALA A 161 4.85 14.15 -2.17
CA ALA A 161 4.78 14.12 -3.62
C ALA A 161 3.36 13.91 -4.16
N SER A 162 2.47 13.21 -3.43
CA SER A 162 1.08 13.01 -3.83
C SER A 162 0.27 14.31 -3.87
N LYS A 163 0.70 15.34 -3.13
CA LYS A 163 0.08 16.67 -3.08
C LYS A 163 0.69 17.65 -4.10
N VAL A 164 1.77 17.28 -4.78
CA VAL A 164 2.48 18.14 -5.72
C VAL A 164 1.83 18.08 -7.11
N THR A 165 1.40 19.24 -7.61
CA THR A 165 0.79 19.38 -8.94
C THR A 165 1.84 19.39 -10.06
N ASP A 166 3.00 20.01 -9.83
CA ASP A 166 4.10 20.03 -10.79
C ASP A 166 4.65 18.62 -11.04
N ARG A 167 4.60 18.17 -12.29
CA ARG A 167 4.98 16.80 -12.65
C ARG A 167 6.48 16.56 -12.46
N THR A 168 7.32 17.54 -12.78
CA THR A 168 8.78 17.39 -12.69
C THR A 168 9.22 17.23 -11.24
N GLU A 169 8.72 18.09 -10.36
CA GLU A 169 9.00 18.05 -8.94
C GLU A 169 8.44 16.78 -8.28
N ARG A 170 7.19 16.41 -8.61
CA ARG A 170 6.60 15.15 -8.14
C ARG A 170 7.46 13.95 -8.53
N ASN A 171 7.89 13.86 -9.80
CA ASN A 171 8.76 12.77 -10.26
C ASN A 171 10.08 12.74 -9.47
N ARG A 172 10.72 13.90 -9.31
CA ARG A 172 11.96 14.04 -8.53
C ARG A 172 11.79 13.54 -7.09
N MET A 173 10.68 13.89 -6.43
CA MET A 173 10.41 13.46 -5.06
C MET A 173 10.14 11.95 -4.96
N ILE A 174 9.46 11.34 -5.92
CA ILE A 174 9.25 9.89 -5.93
C ILE A 174 10.56 9.14 -6.18
N GLU A 175 11.42 9.64 -7.07
CA GLU A 175 12.77 9.11 -7.25
C GLU A 175 13.61 9.23 -5.97
N GLU A 176 13.53 10.38 -5.29
CA GLU A 176 14.18 10.61 -3.99
C GLU A 176 13.68 9.62 -2.93
N SER A 177 12.38 9.35 -2.87
CA SER A 177 11.77 8.32 -2.00
C SER A 177 12.35 6.93 -2.27
N ILE A 178 12.54 6.54 -3.53
CA ILE A 178 13.18 5.25 -3.89
C ILE A 178 14.62 5.23 -3.37
N GLN A 179 15.38 6.33 -3.53
CA GLN A 179 16.77 6.36 -3.07
C GLN A 179 16.90 6.24 -1.57
N TYR A 180 16.04 6.90 -0.78
CA TYR A 180 16.02 6.70 0.67
C TYR A 180 15.71 5.24 1.05
N ALA A 181 14.73 4.61 0.39
CA ALA A 181 14.40 3.22 0.66
C ALA A 181 15.54 2.25 0.29
N LYS A 182 16.22 2.47 -0.84
CA LYS A 182 17.41 1.69 -1.22
C LYS A 182 18.54 1.85 -0.22
N GLN A 183 18.84 3.07 0.22
CA GLN A 183 19.85 3.31 1.25
C GLN A 183 19.49 2.61 2.58
N ALA A 184 18.20 2.55 2.94
CA ALA A 184 17.77 1.80 4.12
C ALA A 184 18.05 0.30 3.99
N VAL A 185 17.77 -0.29 2.81
CA VAL A 185 18.10 -1.68 2.48
C VAL A 185 19.61 -1.92 2.46
N GLU A 186 20.41 -0.98 1.95
CA GLU A 186 21.88 -1.09 1.92
C GLU A 186 22.49 -1.15 3.32
N ILE A 187 21.91 -0.45 4.30
CA ILE A 187 22.34 -0.51 5.70
C ILE A 187 22.07 -1.90 6.30
N ASP A 188 20.90 -2.49 6.01
CA ASP A 188 20.56 -3.84 6.47
C ASP A 188 19.69 -4.57 5.44
N VAL A 189 20.34 -5.42 4.64
CA VAL A 189 19.67 -6.20 3.58
C VAL A 189 18.71 -7.26 4.11
N LYS A 190 18.74 -7.55 5.42
CA LYS A 190 17.83 -8.51 6.08
C LYS A 190 16.62 -7.82 6.70
N ASP A 191 16.59 -6.50 6.79
CA ASP A 191 15.48 -5.74 7.36
C ASP A 191 14.28 -5.74 6.39
N GLY A 192 13.26 -6.56 6.69
CA GLY A 192 12.11 -6.69 5.81
C GLY A 192 11.31 -5.39 5.69
N ALA A 193 11.27 -4.56 6.73
CA ALA A 193 10.59 -3.27 6.70
C ALA A 193 11.26 -2.28 5.73
N SER A 194 12.58 -2.36 5.53
CA SER A 194 13.27 -1.59 4.48
C SER A 194 12.87 -2.07 3.08
N TRP A 195 12.81 -3.39 2.87
CA TRP A 195 12.31 -3.97 1.61
C TRP A 195 10.85 -3.64 1.33
N TYR A 196 9.99 -3.67 2.36
CA TYR A 196 8.59 -3.26 2.27
C TYR A 196 8.47 -1.79 1.87
N THR A 197 9.26 -0.91 2.50
CA THR A 197 9.31 0.50 2.15
C THR A 197 9.74 0.71 0.70
N LEU A 198 10.74 -0.04 0.24
CA LEU A 198 11.21 -0.01 -1.15
C LEU A 198 10.13 -0.51 -2.13
N ALA A 199 9.41 -1.56 -1.77
CA ALA A 199 8.30 -2.08 -2.56
C ALA A 199 7.22 -1.01 -2.76
N ASN A 200 6.80 -0.35 -1.67
CA ASN A 200 5.82 0.75 -1.72
C ASN A 200 6.32 1.93 -2.56
N SER A 201 7.60 2.28 -2.49
CA SER A 201 8.17 3.34 -3.35
C SER A 201 8.17 2.96 -4.83
N TYR A 202 8.43 1.70 -5.18
CA TYR A 202 8.28 1.23 -6.57
C TYR A 202 6.84 1.21 -7.06
N VAL A 203 5.90 0.85 -6.19
CA VAL A 203 4.46 0.97 -6.48
C VAL A 203 4.13 2.44 -6.75
N CYS A 204 4.48 3.37 -5.85
CA CYS A 204 4.23 4.80 -6.08
C CYS A 204 4.86 5.31 -7.38
N PHE A 205 6.08 4.89 -7.74
CA PHE A 205 6.71 5.27 -9.00
C PHE A 205 5.95 4.76 -10.21
N TYR A 206 5.46 3.52 -10.16
CA TYR A 206 4.63 2.97 -11.22
C TYR A 206 3.34 3.77 -11.45
N PHE A 207 2.67 4.16 -10.37
CA PHE A 207 1.40 4.89 -10.43
C PHE A 207 1.58 6.39 -10.73
N MET A 208 2.62 7.03 -10.20
CA MET A 208 2.74 8.49 -10.23
C MET A 208 3.68 9.02 -11.30
N VAL A 209 4.65 8.21 -11.76
CA VAL A 209 5.73 8.65 -12.64
C VAL A 209 5.69 7.90 -13.97
N GLU A 210 5.87 6.59 -13.95
CA GLU A 210 6.03 5.76 -15.14
C GLU A 210 5.38 4.38 -14.97
N ASN A 211 4.27 4.20 -15.70
CA ASN A 211 3.60 2.91 -15.87
C ASN A 211 4.43 1.97 -16.78
N HIS A 212 5.56 1.50 -16.27
CA HIS A 212 6.39 0.51 -16.93
C HIS A 212 6.33 -0.82 -16.16
N PRO A 213 6.03 -1.97 -16.79
CA PRO A 213 5.88 -3.27 -16.12
C PRO A 213 7.08 -3.68 -15.24
N LYS A 214 8.28 -3.21 -15.61
CA LYS A 214 9.51 -3.39 -14.80
C LYS A 214 9.36 -2.89 -13.37
N ASN A 215 8.68 -1.75 -13.15
CA ASN A 215 8.54 -1.14 -11.83
C ASN A 215 7.67 -2.01 -10.91
N LEU A 216 6.56 -2.57 -11.43
CA LEU A 216 5.76 -3.54 -10.68
C LEU A 216 6.53 -4.83 -10.38
N LYS A 217 7.31 -5.35 -11.34
CA LYS A 217 8.19 -6.51 -11.08
C LYS A 217 9.19 -6.25 -9.95
N GLN A 218 9.76 -5.04 -9.90
CA GLN A 218 10.66 -4.63 -8.82
C GLN A 218 9.91 -4.52 -7.48
N ALA A 219 8.70 -3.95 -7.48
CA ALA A 219 7.85 -3.90 -6.29
C ALA A 219 7.54 -5.30 -5.74
N PHE A 220 7.10 -6.24 -6.58
CA PHE A 220 6.79 -7.61 -6.13
C PHE A 220 8.03 -8.37 -5.66
N SER A 221 9.18 -8.17 -6.31
CA SER A 221 10.45 -8.72 -5.82
C SER A 221 10.79 -8.18 -4.43
N ALA A 222 10.65 -6.87 -4.20
CA ALA A 222 10.89 -6.25 -2.91
C ALA A 222 9.90 -6.71 -1.84
N TYR A 223 8.60 -6.87 -2.15
CA TYR A 223 7.63 -7.48 -1.22
C TYR A 223 8.02 -8.90 -0.85
N ASN A 224 8.43 -9.73 -1.82
CA ASN A 224 8.85 -11.11 -1.55
C ASN A 224 10.12 -11.17 -0.70
N LEU A 225 11.02 -10.19 -0.83
CA LEU A 225 12.19 -10.07 0.05
C LEU A 225 11.81 -9.60 1.44
N ALA A 226 10.85 -8.68 1.56
CA ALA A 226 10.32 -8.24 2.85
C ALA A 226 9.70 -9.39 3.65
N LEU A 227 8.95 -10.28 2.98
CA LEU A 227 8.33 -11.47 3.58
C LEU A 227 9.35 -12.53 4.05
N LYS A 228 10.64 -12.42 3.72
CA LYS A 228 11.68 -13.33 4.26
C LYS A 228 12.10 -13.00 5.68
N ASP A 229 11.78 -11.80 6.16
CA ASP A 229 12.01 -11.39 7.54
C ASP A 229 10.78 -11.73 8.39
N ALA A 230 10.97 -12.57 9.41
CA ALA A 230 9.90 -13.02 10.31
C ALA A 230 9.19 -11.87 11.03
N LYS A 231 9.86 -10.72 11.26
CA LYS A 231 9.16 -9.56 11.83
C LYS A 231 8.18 -8.96 10.82
N SER A 232 8.63 -8.79 9.58
CA SER A 232 7.85 -8.16 8.51
C SER A 232 6.78 -9.07 7.93
N GLU A 233 7.00 -10.39 7.91
CA GLU A 233 5.98 -11.38 7.55
C GLU A 233 4.71 -11.27 8.42
N ASN A 234 4.86 -10.82 9.66
CA ASN A 234 3.78 -10.61 10.62
C ASN A 234 3.20 -9.18 10.58
N ASP A 235 3.51 -8.40 9.54
CA ASP A 235 2.94 -7.08 9.34
C ASP A 235 1.70 -7.13 8.43
N GLY A 236 0.51 -6.92 9.02
CA GLY A 236 -0.75 -6.91 8.28
C GLY A 236 -0.80 -5.83 7.19
N ASP A 237 -0.11 -4.70 7.38
CA ASP A 237 -0.06 -3.63 6.38
C ASP A 237 0.83 -3.96 5.18
N LEU A 238 1.80 -4.86 5.37
CA LEU A 238 2.60 -5.39 4.26
C LEU A 238 1.72 -6.26 3.37
N HIS A 239 1.00 -7.21 3.95
CA HIS A 239 0.09 -8.10 3.23
C HIS A 239 -1.03 -7.31 2.54
N TYR A 240 -1.63 -6.32 3.22
CA TYR A 240 -2.64 -5.46 2.62
C TYR A 240 -2.09 -4.70 1.40
N SER A 241 -0.96 -3.98 1.54
CA SER A 241 -0.37 -3.19 0.44
C SER A 241 0.08 -4.08 -0.73
N ARG A 242 0.59 -5.29 -0.45
CA ARG A 242 0.90 -6.30 -1.46
C ARG A 242 -0.38 -6.75 -2.19
N GLY A 243 -1.47 -7.00 -1.47
CA GLY A 243 -2.78 -7.38 -2.02
C GLY A 243 -3.34 -6.33 -2.98
N VAL A 244 -3.28 -5.04 -2.60
CA VAL A 244 -3.72 -3.94 -3.47
C VAL A 244 -2.90 -3.89 -4.76
N ALA A 245 -1.58 -4.03 -4.67
CA ALA A 245 -0.71 -4.07 -5.85
C ALA A 245 -1.00 -5.28 -6.77
N LEU A 246 -1.22 -6.47 -6.19
CA LEU A 246 -1.55 -7.69 -6.93
C LEU A 246 -2.91 -7.60 -7.62
N GLN A 247 -3.92 -7.06 -6.93
CA GLN A 247 -5.26 -6.86 -7.50
C GLN A 247 -5.21 -5.95 -8.72
N TYR A 248 -4.40 -4.89 -8.67
CA TYR A 248 -4.19 -4.02 -9.83
C TYR A 248 -3.44 -4.72 -10.98
N HIS A 249 -2.51 -5.61 -10.65
CA HIS A 249 -1.80 -6.44 -11.63
C HIS A 249 -2.64 -7.63 -12.15
N GLU A 250 -3.89 -7.76 -11.69
CA GLU A 250 -4.82 -8.84 -12.03
C GLU A 250 -4.36 -10.24 -11.57
N ASP A 251 -3.49 -10.29 -10.56
CA ASP A 251 -3.08 -11.52 -9.88
C ASP A 251 -4.04 -11.78 -8.70
N TYR A 252 -5.29 -12.07 -9.06
CA TYR A 252 -6.41 -12.05 -8.11
C TYR A 252 -6.34 -13.14 -7.04
N ALA A 253 -5.76 -14.32 -7.33
CA ALA A 253 -5.63 -15.39 -6.34
C ALA A 253 -4.66 -14.99 -5.21
N GLU A 254 -3.51 -14.45 -5.59
CA GLU A 254 -2.49 -13.96 -4.66
C GLU A 254 -2.96 -12.70 -3.93
N ALA A 255 -3.76 -11.85 -4.58
CA ALA A 255 -4.39 -10.71 -3.93
C ALA A 255 -5.35 -11.15 -2.81
N LEU A 256 -6.26 -12.10 -3.10
CA LEU A 256 -7.18 -12.66 -2.10
C LEU A 256 -6.44 -13.31 -0.92
N THR A 257 -5.37 -14.05 -1.21
CA THR A 257 -4.49 -14.65 -0.19
C THR A 257 -3.83 -13.56 0.67
N SER A 258 -3.35 -12.48 0.05
CA SER A 258 -2.73 -11.37 0.79
C SER A 258 -3.72 -10.66 1.71
N TYR A 259 -4.96 -10.43 1.25
CA TYR A 259 -6.00 -9.87 2.12
C TYR A 259 -6.39 -10.82 3.25
N GLU A 260 -6.42 -12.14 3.00
CA GLU A 260 -6.65 -13.14 4.05
C GLU A 260 -5.55 -13.08 5.12
N CYS A 261 -4.27 -13.09 4.74
CA CYS A 261 -3.15 -12.91 5.68
C CYS A 261 -3.25 -11.59 6.45
N ALA A 262 -3.63 -10.49 5.79
CA ALA A 262 -3.82 -9.20 6.47
C ALA A 262 -4.93 -9.26 7.53
N LEU A 263 -6.02 -9.98 7.25
CA LEU A 263 -7.16 -10.15 8.17
C LEU A 263 -6.87 -11.14 9.31
N GLU A 264 -5.98 -12.12 9.10
CA GLU A 264 -5.48 -13.00 10.16
C GLU A 264 -4.62 -12.24 11.16
N LEU A 265 -3.81 -11.29 10.68
CA LEU A 265 -2.95 -10.45 11.51
C LEU A 265 -3.73 -9.30 12.17
N ASP A 266 -4.71 -8.73 11.47
CA ASP A 266 -5.60 -7.67 11.95
C ASP A 266 -7.06 -7.90 11.49
N SER A 267 -7.84 -8.55 12.37
CA SER A 267 -9.23 -8.91 12.10
C SER A 267 -10.17 -7.71 11.90
N GLU A 268 -9.74 -6.52 12.31
CA GLU A 268 -10.48 -5.26 12.22
C GLU A 268 -10.02 -4.39 11.04
N ASN A 269 -9.13 -4.91 10.18
CA ASN A 269 -8.72 -4.21 8.97
C ASN A 269 -9.88 -4.17 7.96
N GLU A 270 -10.76 -3.18 8.11
CA GLU A 270 -11.95 -2.98 7.28
C GLU A 270 -11.59 -2.82 5.80
N ASP A 271 -10.49 -2.13 5.49
CA ASP A 271 -10.00 -1.97 4.11
C ASP A 271 -9.68 -3.34 3.48
N ALA A 272 -8.98 -4.22 4.20
CA ALA A 272 -8.64 -5.55 3.71
C ALA A 272 -9.90 -6.41 3.50
N ARG A 273 -10.87 -6.33 4.42
CA ARG A 273 -12.14 -7.06 4.31
C ARG A 273 -12.96 -6.56 3.12
N ASN A 274 -13.13 -5.24 2.99
CA ASN A 274 -13.86 -4.62 1.90
C ASN A 274 -13.24 -4.97 0.55
N ASN A 275 -11.91 -4.89 0.42
CA ASN A 275 -11.22 -5.24 -0.83
C ASN A 275 -11.34 -6.74 -1.16
N GLN A 276 -11.25 -7.63 -0.16
CA GLN A 276 -11.45 -9.07 -0.37
C GLN A 276 -12.88 -9.38 -0.84
N ASP A 277 -13.88 -8.85 -0.13
CA ASP A 277 -15.30 -9.08 -0.45
C ASP A 277 -15.68 -8.49 -1.82
N GLN A 278 -15.19 -7.29 -2.12
CA GLN A 278 -15.39 -6.64 -3.40
C GLN A 278 -14.73 -7.42 -4.53
N LEU A 279 -13.50 -7.92 -4.34
CA LEU A 279 -12.81 -8.73 -5.33
C LEU A 279 -13.56 -10.05 -5.59
N LEU A 280 -14.05 -10.74 -4.56
CA LEU A 280 -14.84 -11.96 -4.74
C LEU A 280 -16.16 -11.68 -5.48
N SER A 281 -16.86 -10.63 -5.09
CA SER A 281 -18.10 -10.20 -5.77
C SER A 281 -17.84 -9.89 -7.25
N TYR A 282 -16.74 -9.19 -7.54
CA TYR A 282 -16.28 -8.90 -8.89
C TYR A 282 -16.00 -10.18 -9.69
N LEU A 283 -15.21 -11.11 -9.15
CA LEU A 283 -14.88 -12.39 -9.80
C LEU A 283 -16.12 -13.23 -10.12
N ARG A 284 -17.07 -13.32 -9.18
CA ARG A 284 -18.35 -14.01 -9.39
C ARG A 284 -19.16 -13.34 -10.50
N THR A 285 -19.22 -12.00 -10.50
CA THR A 285 -19.96 -11.23 -11.49
C THR A 285 -19.39 -11.41 -12.90
N ILE A 286 -18.08 -11.28 -13.07
CA ILE A 286 -17.45 -11.45 -14.40
C ILE A 286 -17.55 -12.90 -14.89
N ALA A 287 -17.39 -13.89 -14.01
CA ALA A 287 -17.52 -15.30 -14.38
C ALA A 287 -18.96 -15.61 -14.85
N ASP A 288 -19.97 -15.11 -14.15
CA ASP A 288 -21.37 -15.23 -14.55
C ASP A 288 -21.66 -14.53 -15.88
N LEU A 289 -21.17 -13.29 -16.07
CA LEU A 289 -21.38 -12.55 -17.30
C LEU A 289 -20.71 -13.20 -18.50
N ILE A 290 -19.51 -13.78 -18.34
CA ILE A 290 -18.83 -14.53 -19.40
C ILE A 290 -19.63 -15.81 -19.72
N ALA A 291 -19.99 -16.61 -18.71
CA ALA A 291 -20.73 -17.85 -18.90
C ALA A 291 -22.13 -17.63 -19.53
N CYS A 292 -22.80 -16.55 -19.16
CA CYS A 292 -24.16 -16.22 -19.61
C CYS A 292 -24.20 -15.24 -20.79
N LYS A 293 -23.09 -14.99 -21.49
CA LYS A 293 -23.02 -14.09 -22.66
C LYS A 293 -23.61 -12.69 -22.38
N GLY A 294 -23.19 -12.09 -21.28
CA GLY A 294 -23.67 -10.79 -20.80
C GLY A 294 -25.14 -10.78 -20.34
N ARG A 295 -25.72 -11.96 -20.08
CA ARG A 295 -27.16 -12.17 -19.81
C ARG A 295 -28.06 -11.65 -20.94
N ILE A 296 -27.57 -11.66 -22.18
CA ILE A 296 -28.35 -11.25 -23.36
C ILE A 296 -29.25 -12.38 -23.83
N LYS A 297 -30.51 -12.05 -24.17
CA LYS A 297 -31.44 -13.00 -24.79
C LYS A 297 -30.84 -13.58 -26.10
N PRO A 298 -30.93 -14.90 -26.36
CA PRO A 298 -30.26 -15.54 -27.50
C PRO A 298 -30.53 -14.89 -28.88
N LYS A 299 -31.77 -14.44 -29.14
CA LYS A 299 -32.11 -13.74 -30.40
C LYS A 299 -31.33 -12.43 -30.56
N LYS A 300 -31.29 -11.61 -29.50
CA LYS A 300 -30.56 -10.33 -29.50
C LYS A 300 -29.05 -10.56 -29.60
N PHE A 301 -28.53 -11.58 -28.91
CA PHE A 301 -27.12 -11.95 -29.01
C PHE A 301 -26.72 -12.28 -30.45
N LYS A 302 -27.49 -13.13 -31.14
CA LYS A 302 -27.26 -13.43 -32.57
C LYS A 302 -27.32 -12.20 -33.46
N THR A 303 -28.23 -11.26 -33.19
CA THR A 303 -28.28 -9.98 -33.91
C THR A 303 -26.98 -9.17 -33.72
N LEU A 304 -26.46 -9.07 -32.50
CA LEU A 304 -25.19 -8.37 -32.23
C LEU A 304 -24.01 -9.01 -32.97
N ILE A 305 -23.95 -10.36 -33.00
CA ILE A 305 -22.92 -11.09 -33.74
C ILE A 305 -23.06 -10.92 -35.26
N SER A 306 -24.28 -10.86 -35.80
CA SER A 306 -24.50 -10.54 -37.23
C SER A 306 -23.96 -9.16 -37.59
N VAL A 307 -24.31 -8.14 -36.77
CA VAL A 307 -23.81 -6.77 -36.95
C VAL A 307 -22.28 -6.71 -36.87
N LEU A 308 -21.66 -7.47 -35.97
CA LEU A 308 -20.21 -7.58 -35.86
C LEU A 308 -19.56 -8.17 -37.12
N ASN A 309 -20.18 -9.20 -37.72
CA ASN A 309 -19.70 -9.84 -38.95
C ASN A 309 -19.84 -8.95 -40.19
N GLU A 310 -20.90 -8.12 -40.25
CA GLU A 310 -21.16 -7.20 -41.35
C GLU A 310 -20.36 -5.89 -41.26
N ALA A 311 -19.78 -5.60 -40.11
CA ALA A 311 -19.05 -4.36 -39.87
C ALA A 311 -17.78 -4.27 -40.74
N PRO A 312 -17.49 -3.09 -41.34
CA PRO A 312 -16.38 -2.93 -42.25
C PRO A 312 -15.04 -3.24 -41.56
N THR A 313 -14.23 -4.09 -42.20
CA THR A 313 -12.91 -4.47 -41.70
C THR A 313 -11.86 -3.46 -42.17
N LEU A 314 -11.48 -2.54 -41.28
CA LEU A 314 -10.42 -1.56 -41.53
C LEU A 314 -9.01 -2.15 -41.33
N ASN A 315 -8.90 -3.31 -40.67
CA ASN A 315 -7.63 -3.92 -40.32
C ASN A 315 -7.62 -5.40 -40.73
N ASN A 316 -6.60 -5.82 -41.50
CA ASN A 316 -6.61 -7.15 -42.13
C ASN A 316 -6.18 -8.30 -41.20
N ASN A 317 -5.70 -8.01 -39.99
CA ASN A 317 -5.18 -9.02 -39.05
C ASN A 317 -6.11 -9.21 -37.83
N ILE A 318 -7.42 -9.29 -38.07
CA ILE A 318 -8.38 -9.60 -37.01
C ILE A 318 -8.35 -11.11 -36.73
N VAL A 319 -8.16 -11.47 -35.47
CA VAL A 319 -8.11 -12.88 -35.05
C VAL A 319 -9.16 -13.18 -33.97
N PRO A 320 -9.81 -14.36 -34.01
CA PRO A 320 -10.65 -14.84 -32.92
C PRO A 320 -9.87 -15.02 -31.61
N LEU A 321 -10.59 -15.09 -30.48
CA LEU A 321 -9.97 -15.19 -29.14
C LEU A 321 -9.04 -16.39 -29.01
N GLU A 322 -9.36 -17.52 -29.65
CA GLU A 322 -8.59 -18.78 -29.58
C GLU A 322 -7.18 -18.67 -30.16
N PHE A 323 -6.94 -17.71 -31.06
CA PHE A 323 -5.63 -17.50 -31.67
C PHE A 323 -4.72 -16.58 -30.85
N LEU A 324 -5.21 -16.01 -29.75
CA LEU A 324 -4.40 -15.21 -28.85
C LEU A 324 -3.62 -16.12 -27.89
N HIS A 325 -2.33 -15.86 -27.76
CA HIS A 325 -1.49 -16.47 -26.73
C HIS A 325 -1.40 -15.57 -25.49
N THR A 326 -1.12 -16.17 -24.34
CA THR A 326 -0.95 -15.41 -23.09
C THR A 326 0.21 -14.41 -23.24
N GLY A 327 -0.06 -13.15 -22.92
CA GLY A 327 0.88 -12.04 -23.07
C GLY A 327 0.49 -11.09 -24.20
N GLU A 328 1.47 -10.30 -24.66
CA GLU A 328 1.31 -9.36 -25.77
C GLU A 328 1.24 -10.09 -27.11
N ASN A 329 0.20 -9.83 -27.88
CA ASN A 329 0.04 -10.38 -29.22
C ASN A 329 0.34 -9.31 -30.26
N GLU A 330 1.57 -9.27 -30.75
CA GLU A 330 2.00 -8.27 -31.74
C GLU A 330 1.38 -8.49 -33.13
N ASN A 331 1.17 -7.40 -33.87
CA ASN A 331 0.64 -7.39 -35.24
C ASN A 331 -0.76 -8.00 -35.45
N VAL A 332 -1.50 -8.27 -34.38
CA VAL A 332 -2.89 -8.73 -34.45
C VAL A 332 -3.85 -7.72 -33.81
N THR A 333 -5.11 -7.80 -34.21
CA THR A 333 -6.21 -7.03 -33.62
C THR A 333 -7.28 -8.00 -33.14
N TYR A 334 -7.71 -7.84 -31.91
CA TYR A 334 -8.92 -8.50 -31.42
C TYR A 334 -10.13 -7.59 -31.68
N ARG A 335 -11.22 -8.16 -32.20
CA ARG A 335 -12.46 -7.43 -32.47
C ARG A 335 -13.64 -8.15 -31.81
N GLY A 336 -14.47 -7.40 -31.10
CA GLY A 336 -15.69 -7.93 -30.49
C GLY A 336 -16.77 -6.88 -30.31
N THR A 337 -17.97 -7.31 -29.99
CA THR A 337 -19.10 -6.43 -29.64
C THR A 337 -19.35 -6.45 -28.13
N VAL A 338 -19.67 -5.30 -27.54
CA VAL A 338 -19.96 -5.18 -26.10
C VAL A 338 -21.26 -5.89 -25.78
N VAL A 339 -21.19 -6.87 -24.88
CA VAL A 339 -22.34 -7.65 -24.41
C VAL A 339 -22.73 -7.38 -22.96
N ALA A 340 -21.83 -6.83 -22.17
CA ALA A 340 -22.13 -6.30 -20.84
C ALA A 340 -21.14 -5.20 -20.48
N SER A 341 -21.58 -4.20 -19.73
CA SER A 341 -20.72 -3.13 -19.19
C SER A 341 -20.76 -3.21 -17.66
N LEU A 342 -19.59 -3.25 -17.03
CA LEU A 342 -19.45 -3.19 -15.57
C LEU A 342 -19.19 -1.75 -15.08
N GLY A 343 -19.07 -0.80 -16.01
CA GLY A 343 -18.82 0.61 -15.70
C GLY A 343 -17.36 0.90 -15.38
N VAL A 344 -17.13 2.14 -14.91
CA VAL A 344 -15.82 2.59 -14.43
C VAL A 344 -15.76 2.41 -12.92
N GLN A 345 -14.71 1.75 -12.45
CA GLN A 345 -14.35 1.71 -11.05
C GLN A 345 -12.91 2.20 -10.89
N ASP A 346 -12.71 3.18 -10.03
CA ASP A 346 -11.45 3.93 -9.92
C ASP A 346 -11.07 4.55 -11.28
N VAL A 347 -10.00 4.04 -11.90
CA VAL A 347 -9.49 4.44 -13.22
C VAL A 347 -9.52 3.27 -14.22
N LYS A 348 -10.41 2.29 -14.00
CA LYS A 348 -10.56 1.06 -14.79
C LYS A 348 -11.97 0.98 -15.36
N LEU A 349 -12.07 0.98 -16.68
CA LEU A 349 -13.32 0.67 -17.37
C LEU A 349 -13.36 -0.82 -17.69
N MET A 350 -14.41 -1.50 -17.24
CA MET A 350 -14.56 -2.96 -17.38
C MET A 350 -15.82 -3.30 -18.16
N PHE A 351 -15.70 -4.19 -19.15
CA PHE A 351 -16.82 -4.67 -19.95
C PHE A 351 -16.52 -6.05 -20.54
N ILE A 352 -17.56 -6.75 -20.98
CA ILE A 352 -17.46 -8.05 -21.64
C ILE A 352 -17.66 -7.87 -23.14
N LEU A 353 -16.74 -8.40 -23.94
CA LEU A 353 -16.87 -8.50 -25.39
C LEU A 353 -17.25 -9.91 -25.79
N ALA A 354 -18.03 -10.04 -26.87
CA ALA A 354 -18.20 -11.29 -27.60
C ALA A 354 -17.57 -11.18 -29.01
N ASP A 355 -16.81 -12.19 -29.42
CA ASP A 355 -16.28 -12.30 -30.79
C ASP A 355 -17.25 -13.00 -31.75
N THR A 356 -16.85 -13.12 -33.01
CA THR A 356 -17.64 -13.77 -34.09
C THR A 356 -17.83 -15.27 -33.87
N GLU A 357 -17.03 -15.90 -33.01
CA GLU A 357 -17.14 -17.31 -32.61
C GLU A 357 -17.96 -17.47 -31.31
N GLU A 358 -18.68 -16.42 -30.91
CA GLU A 358 -19.53 -16.34 -29.73
C GLU A 358 -18.79 -16.53 -28.39
N ARG A 359 -17.45 -16.39 -28.36
CA ARG A 359 -16.67 -16.44 -27.13
C ARG A 359 -16.71 -15.10 -26.42
N CYS A 360 -16.87 -15.14 -25.09
CA CYS A 360 -16.90 -13.95 -24.26
C CYS A 360 -15.58 -13.74 -23.51
N VAL A 361 -15.12 -12.50 -23.46
CA VAL A 361 -13.85 -12.11 -22.81
C VAL A 361 -14.06 -10.84 -22.01
N LEU A 362 -13.46 -10.78 -20.81
CA LEU A 362 -13.36 -9.54 -20.04
C LEU A 362 -12.37 -8.60 -20.72
N VAL A 363 -12.72 -7.33 -20.85
CA VAL A 363 -11.79 -6.27 -21.21
C VAL A 363 -11.66 -5.31 -20.04
N THR A 364 -10.42 -5.05 -19.64
CA THR A 364 -10.11 -4.03 -18.62
C THR A 364 -9.24 -2.95 -19.23
N VAL A 365 -9.79 -1.74 -19.33
CA VAL A 365 -9.10 -0.57 -19.86
C VAL A 365 -8.67 0.33 -18.71
N TYR A 366 -7.36 0.56 -18.59
CA TYR A 366 -6.77 1.37 -17.53
C TYR A 366 -6.61 2.83 -17.95
N TYR A 367 -6.50 3.70 -16.94
CA TYR A 367 -6.31 5.14 -17.08
C TYR A 367 -7.47 5.85 -17.75
N ILE A 368 -8.69 5.41 -17.40
CA ILE A 368 -9.94 5.93 -17.95
C ILE A 368 -10.62 6.84 -16.94
N ASP A 369 -11.07 8.01 -17.41
CA ASP A 369 -11.88 8.96 -16.67
C ASP A 369 -13.28 8.41 -16.39
N ILE A 370 -13.84 8.76 -15.24
CA ILE A 370 -15.11 8.24 -14.74
C ILE A 370 -16.32 8.56 -15.64
N SER A 371 -16.22 9.59 -16.49
CA SER A 371 -17.27 9.95 -17.45
C SER A 371 -17.38 9.00 -18.64
N THR A 372 -16.43 8.07 -18.79
CA THR A 372 -16.32 7.21 -19.96
C THR A 372 -17.20 5.98 -19.83
N SER A 373 -17.92 5.64 -20.89
CA SER A 373 -18.75 4.44 -20.92
C SER A 373 -18.75 3.81 -22.30
N VAL A 374 -18.91 2.49 -22.34
CA VAL A 374 -19.24 1.75 -23.55
C VAL A 374 -20.70 1.32 -23.52
N SER A 375 -21.34 1.32 -24.68
CA SER A 375 -22.73 0.94 -24.85
C SER A 375 -22.85 -0.49 -25.35
N LEU A 376 -23.96 -1.14 -24.99
CA LEU A 376 -24.29 -2.46 -25.50
C LEU A 376 -24.34 -2.44 -27.04
N GLY A 377 -23.59 -3.35 -27.67
CA GLY A 377 -23.50 -3.46 -29.12
C GLY A 377 -22.37 -2.65 -29.77
N ASP A 378 -21.67 -1.78 -29.02
CA ASP A 378 -20.48 -1.12 -29.52
C ASP A 378 -19.45 -2.14 -29.99
N ILE A 379 -18.85 -1.90 -31.15
CA ILE A 379 -17.78 -2.73 -31.71
C ILE A 379 -16.45 -2.15 -31.25
N ILE A 380 -15.68 -2.97 -30.53
CA ILE A 380 -14.38 -2.60 -29.99
C ILE A 380 -13.30 -3.35 -30.75
N GLU A 381 -12.29 -2.61 -31.20
CA GLU A 381 -11.06 -3.16 -31.76
C GLU A 381 -9.89 -2.87 -30.83
N ILE A 382 -9.14 -3.90 -30.46
CA ILE A 382 -7.98 -3.82 -29.57
C ILE A 382 -6.76 -4.23 -30.39
N SER A 383 -5.92 -3.25 -30.72
CA SER A 383 -4.64 -3.50 -31.37
C SER A 383 -3.61 -3.98 -30.35
N LYS A 384 -2.78 -4.95 -30.73
CA LYS A 384 -1.76 -5.54 -29.85
C LYS A 384 -2.34 -6.04 -28.51
N PRO A 385 -3.37 -6.91 -28.53
CA PRO A 385 -4.07 -7.32 -27.32
C PRO A 385 -3.15 -8.03 -26.34
N VAL A 386 -3.23 -7.65 -25.05
CA VAL A 386 -2.57 -8.36 -23.95
C VAL A 386 -3.54 -9.35 -23.37
N TYR A 387 -3.42 -10.62 -23.76
CA TYR A 387 -4.34 -11.69 -23.36
C TYR A 387 -3.85 -12.42 -22.11
N ARG A 388 -4.79 -12.76 -21.22
CA ARG A 388 -4.53 -13.59 -20.04
C ARG A 388 -5.70 -14.55 -19.81
N LEU A 389 -5.37 -15.82 -19.62
CA LEU A 389 -6.31 -16.79 -19.05
C LEU A 389 -6.04 -16.91 -17.55
N MET A 390 -6.97 -16.44 -16.73
CA MET A 390 -6.87 -16.45 -15.28
C MET A 390 -7.64 -17.64 -14.71
N ASN A 391 -6.91 -18.59 -14.15
CA ASN A 391 -7.48 -19.72 -13.40
C ASN A 391 -7.26 -19.46 -11.92
N ILE A 392 -8.33 -19.06 -11.23
CA ILE A 392 -8.29 -18.61 -9.84
C ILE A 392 -8.97 -19.66 -8.98
N GLU A 393 -8.24 -20.18 -8.00
CA GLU A 393 -8.78 -21.06 -6.98
C GLU A 393 -8.66 -20.37 -5.63
N TRP A 394 -9.79 -20.14 -4.97
CA TRP A 394 -9.82 -19.56 -3.64
C TRP A 394 -10.85 -20.29 -2.78
N ARG A 395 -10.35 -20.93 -1.72
CA ARG A 395 -11.14 -21.83 -0.85
C ARG A 395 -11.88 -22.90 -1.65
N LYS A 396 -13.21 -22.78 -1.79
CA LYS A 396 -14.06 -23.76 -2.51
C LYS A 396 -14.51 -23.25 -3.88
N GLU A 397 -14.16 -22.02 -4.24
CA GLU A 397 -14.58 -21.39 -5.50
C GLU A 397 -13.47 -21.46 -6.53
N LYS A 398 -13.86 -21.73 -7.77
CA LYS A 398 -12.95 -21.76 -8.93
C LYS A 398 -13.51 -20.86 -10.01
N PHE A 399 -12.66 -19.98 -10.54
CA PHE A 399 -12.99 -19.08 -11.63
C PHE A 399 -12.02 -19.34 -12.79
N SER A 400 -12.56 -19.41 -14.00
CA SER A 400 -11.75 -19.39 -15.24
C SER A 400 -12.21 -18.21 -16.07
N ILE A 401 -11.34 -17.22 -16.21
CA ILE A 401 -11.66 -15.93 -16.83
C ILE A 401 -10.63 -15.61 -17.90
N SER A 402 -11.10 -15.55 -19.14
CA SER A 402 -10.36 -14.94 -20.25
C SER A 402 -10.43 -13.42 -20.14
N SER A 403 -9.29 -12.74 -20.16
CA SER A 403 -9.15 -11.29 -20.01
C SER A 403 -8.25 -10.68 -21.08
N LEU A 404 -8.58 -9.47 -21.49
CA LEU A 404 -7.79 -8.58 -22.32
C LEU A 404 -7.49 -7.31 -21.53
N ARG A 405 -6.21 -7.11 -21.21
CA ARG A 405 -5.73 -5.92 -20.52
C ARG A 405 -5.35 -4.85 -21.53
N VAL A 406 -5.78 -3.61 -21.28
CA VAL A 406 -5.48 -2.46 -22.12
C VAL A 406 -4.90 -1.34 -21.27
N ASP A 407 -3.57 -1.20 -21.30
CA ASP A 407 -2.82 -0.19 -20.55
C ASP A 407 -2.83 1.20 -21.20
N SER A 408 -3.38 1.33 -22.42
CA SER A 408 -3.48 2.62 -23.09
C SER A 408 -4.70 2.66 -24.01
N PRO A 409 -5.62 3.63 -23.83
CA PRO A 409 -6.78 3.78 -24.71
C PRO A 409 -6.40 4.06 -26.17
N LYS A 410 -5.15 4.47 -26.46
CA LYS A 410 -4.65 4.67 -27.84
C LYS A 410 -4.71 3.42 -28.70
N ASN A 411 -4.73 2.24 -28.09
CA ASN A 411 -4.79 0.97 -28.81
C ASN A 411 -6.23 0.53 -29.10
N LEU A 412 -7.23 1.34 -28.72
CA LEU A 412 -8.64 1.05 -28.86
C LEU A 412 -9.30 1.87 -29.97
N LYS A 413 -10.20 1.22 -30.69
CA LYS A 413 -11.21 1.89 -31.50
C LYS A 413 -12.60 1.45 -31.08
N ILE A 414 -13.54 2.40 -31.06
CA ILE A 414 -14.96 2.16 -30.84
C ILE A 414 -15.70 2.50 -32.12
N ASN A 415 -16.44 1.53 -32.68
CA ASN A 415 -17.22 1.70 -33.90
C ASN A 415 -16.40 2.29 -35.06
N GLY A 416 -15.14 1.84 -35.19
CA GLY A 416 -14.19 2.29 -36.21
C GLY A 416 -13.51 3.64 -35.95
N LYS A 417 -13.85 4.35 -34.87
CA LYS A 417 -13.24 5.63 -34.48
C LYS A 417 -12.23 5.43 -33.36
N ASP A 418 -11.16 6.21 -33.36
CA ASP A 418 -10.17 6.18 -32.27
C ASP A 418 -10.82 6.54 -30.93
N TRP A 419 -10.33 5.91 -29.86
CA TRP A 419 -10.81 6.20 -28.52
C TRP A 419 -10.62 7.68 -28.16
N PRO A 420 -11.61 8.36 -27.55
CA PRO A 420 -11.48 9.78 -27.24
C PRO A 420 -10.32 10.06 -26.25
N MET A 421 -9.34 10.86 -26.63
CA MET A 421 -8.15 11.12 -25.78
C MET A 421 -8.46 11.97 -24.53
N ASN A 422 -9.60 12.66 -24.50
CA ASN A 422 -10.05 13.44 -23.34
C ASN A 422 -10.54 12.57 -22.17
N THR A 423 -10.61 11.25 -22.34
CA THR A 423 -11.02 10.30 -21.29
C THR A 423 -9.86 9.73 -20.49
N TYR A 424 -8.67 10.33 -20.56
CA TYR A 424 -7.51 9.82 -19.82
C TYR A 424 -7.50 10.34 -18.38
N ALA A 425 -7.42 9.42 -17.41
CA ALA A 425 -7.22 9.74 -16.00
C ALA A 425 -5.92 9.09 -15.49
N PRO A 426 -5.02 9.85 -14.83
CA PRO A 426 -3.82 9.27 -14.24
C PRO A 426 -4.21 8.31 -13.12
N PRO A 427 -3.47 7.22 -12.93
CA PRO A 427 -3.85 6.25 -11.92
C PRO A 427 -3.50 6.77 -10.53
N ALA A 428 -4.32 6.39 -9.55
CA ALA A 428 -4.07 6.65 -8.15
C ALA A 428 -4.03 5.32 -7.40
N ILE A 429 -3.11 5.22 -6.44
CA ILE A 429 -3.09 4.12 -5.49
C ILE A 429 -3.01 4.70 -4.08
N SER A 430 -3.83 4.17 -3.19
CA SER A 430 -3.73 4.43 -1.76
C SER A 430 -2.99 3.25 -1.12
N LEU A 431 -1.80 3.50 -0.62
CA LEU A 431 -1.04 2.55 0.19
C LEU A 431 -1.14 2.98 1.65
N LYS A 432 -1.23 2.01 2.57
CA LYS A 432 -1.20 2.33 3.99
C LYS A 432 0.11 3.00 4.36
N VAL A 433 -0.01 4.05 5.15
CA VAL A 433 1.12 4.81 5.69
C VAL A 433 1.32 4.36 7.12
N LYS A 434 2.44 3.67 7.37
CA LYS A 434 2.80 3.19 8.70
C LYS A 434 4.16 3.75 9.07
N PHE A 435 4.25 4.32 10.27
CA PHE A 435 5.47 4.86 10.87
C PHE A 435 5.85 4.02 12.08
#